data_AF-A0A7U6Y662-F1
#
_entry.id   AF-A0A7U6Y662-F1
#
_cell.length_a   1.000
_cell.length_b   1.000
_cell.length_c   1.000
_cell.angle_alpha   90.00
_cell.angle_beta   90.00
_cell.angle_gamma   90.00
#
_symmetry.space_group_name_H-M   'P 1'
#
loop_
_entity.id
_entity.type
_entity.pdbx_description
1 polymer ?
#
loop_
_entity_poly.entity_id
_entity_poly.type
_entity_poly.pdbx_seq_one_letter_code
_entity_poly.pdbx_strand_id
1 'polypeptide(L)'
;MTREEEMFMALKAAYEHSMLDAVGNMKLLNHPHSPVYNPWDNVGPLLVLILGSLGIMMVYKLLWGTIAFLAACGIYIFLVRRWMAWRLHGRLIGLLLRDLHAFKTLWQLGGFSLVWAGYPPDFCMAPKGDWQKFAERHAQPLALPGAEQAEGAGDEGDEEGGLGKREERRSA
;
A
#
# COMPACT_ATOMS: atom_id res chain seq x y z
N MET A 1 -12.47 4.47 24.23
CA MET A 1 -12.07 4.23 22.84
C MET A 1 -13.25 4.65 21.98
N THR A 2 -13.05 5.53 21.01
CA THR A 2 -14.12 6.00 20.12
C THR A 2 -14.30 5.01 18.96
N ARG A 3 -15.51 4.93 18.38
CA ARG A 3 -15.80 4.07 17.23
C ARG A 3 -14.83 4.32 16.05
N GLU A 4 -14.39 5.57 15.88
CA GLU A 4 -13.42 5.93 14.84
C GLU A 4 -12.00 5.39 15.12
N GLU A 5 -11.60 5.33 16.40
CA GLU A 5 -10.33 4.70 16.80
C GLU A 5 -10.35 3.20 16.53
N GLU A 6 -11.47 2.53 16.77
CA GLU A 6 -11.66 1.10 16.47
C GLU A 6 -11.54 0.83 14.96
N MET A 7 -12.19 1.64 14.13
CA MET A 7 -12.06 1.55 12.65
C MET A 7 -10.62 1.76 12.18
N PHE A 8 -9.92 2.71 12.80
CA PHE A 8 -8.53 2.99 12.47
C PHE A 8 -7.60 1.85 12.87
N MET A 9 -7.82 1.26 14.05
CA MET A 9 -7.07 0.07 14.49
C MET A 9 -7.35 -1.13 13.58
N ALA A 10 -8.60 -1.29 13.12
CA ALA A 10 -8.95 -2.32 12.15
C ALA A 10 -8.25 -2.11 10.79
N LEU A 11 -8.18 -0.88 10.29
CA LEU A 11 -7.42 -0.53 9.09
C LEU A 11 -5.93 -0.83 9.26
N LYS A 12 -5.37 -0.51 10.42
CA LYS A 12 -3.98 -0.80 10.75
C LYS A 12 -3.71 -2.31 10.75
N ALA A 13 -4.58 -3.09 11.40
CA ALA A 13 -4.49 -4.55 11.40
C ALA A 13 -4.59 -5.12 9.97
N ALA A 14 -5.56 -4.65 9.18
CA ALA A 14 -5.72 -5.08 7.78
C ALA A 14 -4.48 -4.78 6.92
N TYR A 15 -3.80 -3.66 7.17
CA TYR A 15 -2.53 -3.34 6.52
C TYR A 15 -1.40 -4.29 6.97
N GLU A 16 -1.29 -4.58 8.28
CA GLU A 16 -0.30 -5.52 8.81
C GLU A 16 -0.48 -6.95 8.24
N HIS A 17 -1.73 -7.37 8.00
CA HIS A 17 -2.06 -8.65 7.36
C HIS A 17 -1.97 -8.63 5.82
N SER A 18 -1.44 -7.57 5.20
CA SER A 18 -1.33 -7.42 3.74
C SER A 18 -2.66 -7.49 2.97
N MET A 19 -3.78 -7.32 3.67
CA MET A 19 -5.13 -7.29 3.08
C MET A 19 -5.51 -5.88 2.59
N LEU A 20 -4.76 -4.88 3.03
CA LEU A 20 -4.94 -3.47 2.67
C LEU A 20 -3.61 -2.88 2.19
N ASP A 21 -3.63 -2.18 1.07
CA ASP A 21 -2.51 -1.38 0.58
C ASP A 21 -2.91 0.10 0.42
N ALA A 22 -1.94 1.01 0.53
CA ALA A 22 -2.13 2.45 0.39
C ALA A 22 -1.32 2.98 -0.79
N VAL A 23 -2.00 3.15 -1.93
CA VAL A 23 -1.36 3.63 -3.17
C VAL A 23 -1.38 5.16 -3.21
N GLY A 24 -0.20 5.76 -3.21
CA GLY A 24 -0.01 7.21 -3.29
C GLY A 24 0.21 7.72 -4.72
N ASN A 25 -0.49 8.80 -5.10
CA ASN A 25 -0.21 9.54 -6.33
C ASN A 25 0.90 10.58 -6.09
N MET A 26 2.11 10.24 -6.55
CA MET A 26 3.31 11.07 -6.44
C MET A 26 3.13 12.52 -6.91
N LYS A 27 2.32 12.78 -7.95
CA LYS A 27 2.12 14.15 -8.45
C LYS A 27 1.36 15.04 -7.47
N LEU A 28 0.44 14.46 -6.70
CA LEU A 28 -0.34 15.19 -5.71
C LEU A 28 0.40 15.27 -4.36
N LEU A 29 1.15 14.22 -4.00
CA LEU A 29 1.86 14.15 -2.71
C LEU A 29 3.22 14.84 -2.70
N ASN A 30 3.86 15.07 -3.85
CA ASN A 30 5.19 15.69 -3.95
C ASN A 30 5.10 17.22 -4.17
N HIS A 31 4.42 17.93 -3.26
CA HIS A 31 4.36 19.40 -3.25
C HIS A 31 4.78 19.97 -1.89
N PRO A 32 5.31 21.21 -1.81
CA PRO A 32 5.84 21.79 -0.58
C PRO A 32 4.86 21.83 0.61
N HIS A 33 3.55 21.82 0.33
CA HIS A 33 2.49 21.83 1.34
C HIS A 33 2.06 20.42 1.79
N SER A 34 2.74 19.36 1.36
CA SER A 34 2.41 17.98 1.75
C SER A 34 3.24 17.59 2.98
N PRO A 35 2.63 16.97 4.00
CA PRO A 35 3.35 16.44 5.17
C PRO A 35 4.29 15.28 4.80
N VAL A 36 4.16 14.71 3.59
CA VAL A 36 5.01 13.63 3.08
C VAL A 36 6.22 14.19 2.31
N TYR A 37 6.20 15.49 1.96
CA TYR A 37 7.23 16.14 1.17
C TYR A 37 8.53 16.36 1.96
N ASN A 38 9.65 16.04 1.33
CA ASN A 38 10.96 16.45 1.80
C ASN A 38 11.75 17.02 0.61
N PRO A 39 12.21 18.28 0.67
CA PRO A 39 12.93 18.92 -0.43
C PRO A 39 14.22 18.16 -0.79
N TRP A 40 14.87 17.52 0.19
CA TRP A 40 16.10 16.77 -0.02
C TRP A 40 15.93 15.52 -0.86
N ASP A 41 14.73 14.94 -0.95
CA ASP A 41 14.51 13.76 -1.80
C ASP A 41 14.53 14.12 -3.28
N ASN A 42 14.20 15.37 -3.64
CA ASN A 42 14.29 15.86 -5.01
C ASN A 42 15.70 16.43 -5.30
N VAL A 43 16.26 17.22 -4.37
CA VAL A 43 17.53 17.93 -4.57
C VAL A 43 18.74 17.02 -4.40
N GLY A 44 18.73 16.12 -3.41
CA GLY A 44 19.87 15.28 -3.05
C GLY A 44 20.37 14.40 -4.21
N PRO A 45 19.52 13.58 -4.86
CA PRO A 45 19.94 12.74 -5.97
C PRO A 45 20.52 13.55 -7.14
N LEU A 46 19.89 14.68 -7.47
CA LEU A 46 20.35 15.55 -8.55
C LEU A 46 21.73 16.15 -8.22
N LEU A 47 21.90 16.62 -6.98
CA LEU A 47 23.16 17.20 -6.50
C LEU A 47 24.30 16.16 -6.54
N VAL A 48 24.05 14.94 -6.08
CA VAL A 48 25.03 13.83 -6.13
C VAL A 48 25.43 13.51 -7.56
N LEU A 49 24.48 13.47 -8.49
CA LEU A 49 24.75 13.19 -9.90
C LEU A 49 25.57 14.31 -10.56
N ILE A 50 25.23 15.57 -10.30
CA ILE A 50 25.97 16.74 -10.83
C ILE A 50 27.38 16.77 -10.25
N LEU A 51 27.52 16.70 -8.93
CA LEU A 51 28.84 16.72 -8.27
C LEU A 51 29.69 15.52 -8.68
N GLY A 52 29.09 14.33 -8.84
CA GLY A 52 29.78 13.15 -9.35
C GLY A 52 30.30 13.34 -10.77
N SER A 53 29.48 13.87 -11.68
CA SER A 53 29.90 14.17 -13.05
C SER A 53 31.02 15.22 -13.10
N LEU A 54 30.94 16.25 -12.26
CA LEU A 54 31.93 17.31 -12.16
C LEU A 54 33.25 16.79 -11.58
N GLY A 55 33.19 15.92 -10.57
CA GLY A 55 34.35 15.25 -10.01
C GLY A 55 35.08 14.39 -11.05
N ILE A 56 34.35 13.64 -11.87
CA ILE A 56 34.94 12.85 -12.97
C ILE A 56 35.58 13.77 -14.01
N MET A 57 34.95 14.91 -14.31
CA MET A 57 35.50 15.89 -15.24
C MET A 57 36.82 16.50 -14.74
N MET A 58 36.95 16.74 -13.43
CA MET A 58 38.16 17.27 -12.80
C MET A 58 39.32 16.26 -12.75
N VAL A 59 39.04 14.98 -12.50
CA VAL A 59 40.08 13.94 -12.33
C VAL A 59 40.57 13.40 -13.67
N TYR A 60 39.69 13.30 -14.66
CA TYR A 60 40.01 12.71 -15.95
C TYR A 60 40.18 13.79 -17.02
N LYS A 61 39.27 13.85 -17.99
CA LYS A 61 39.25 14.82 -19.10
C LYS A 61 37.80 15.11 -19.46
N LEU A 62 37.59 16.23 -20.17
CA LEU A 62 36.26 16.70 -20.56
C LEU A 62 35.37 15.62 -21.21
N LEU A 63 35.95 14.76 -22.06
CA LEU A 63 35.21 13.68 -22.73
C LEU A 63 34.62 12.65 -21.74
N TRP A 64 35.35 12.30 -20.68
CA TRP A 64 34.83 11.36 -19.67
C TRP A 64 33.79 12.03 -18.77
N GLY A 65 33.95 13.33 -18.49
CA GLY A 65 32.96 14.12 -17.78
C GLY A 65 31.61 14.18 -18.50
N THR A 66 31.62 14.39 -19.82
CA THR A 66 30.37 14.45 -20.61
C THR A 66 29.68 13.08 -20.71
N ILE A 67 30.44 12.00 -20.86
CA ILE A 67 29.88 10.63 -20.82
C ILE A 67 29.25 10.35 -19.45
N ALA A 68 29.93 10.71 -18.36
CA ALA A 68 29.40 10.55 -17.01
C ALA A 68 28.12 11.37 -16.78
N PHE A 69 28.05 12.59 -17.31
CA PHE A 69 26.85 13.42 -17.24
C PHE A 69 25.67 12.80 -18.00
N LEU A 70 25.90 12.26 -19.20
CA LEU A 70 24.86 11.55 -19.96
C LEU A 70 24.38 10.30 -19.21
N ALA A 71 25.29 9.53 -18.63
CA ALA A 71 24.94 8.39 -17.79
C ALA A 71 24.13 8.83 -16.55
N ALA A 72 24.51 9.93 -15.91
CA ALA A 72 23.80 10.50 -14.79
C ALA A 72 22.36 10.91 -15.14
N CYS A 73 22.12 11.52 -16.31
CA CYS A 73 20.77 11.79 -16.80
C CYS A 73 19.96 10.50 -16.96
N GLY A 74 20.56 9.43 -17.50
CA GLY A 74 19.92 8.12 -17.58
C GLY A 74 19.54 7.57 -16.20
N ILE A 75 20.50 7.56 -15.26
CA ILE A 75 20.27 7.13 -13.88
C ILE A 75 19.14 7.93 -13.23
N TYR A 76 19.09 9.24 -13.46
CA TYR A 76 18.02 10.09 -12.92
C TYR A 76 16.63 9.67 -13.42
N ILE A 77 16.47 9.43 -14.72
CA ILE A 77 15.16 9.11 -15.31
C ILE A 77 14.67 7.72 -14.84
N PHE A 78 15.56 6.74 -14.77
CA PHE A 78 15.19 5.35 -14.46
C PHE A 78 15.21 5.02 -12.97
N LEU A 79 16.32 5.32 -12.28
CA LEU A 79 16.51 4.92 -10.89
C LEU A 79 15.90 5.92 -9.91
N VAL A 80 16.18 7.22 -10.07
CA VAL A 80 15.75 8.23 -9.08
C VAL A 80 14.23 8.31 -9.02
N ARG A 81 13.55 8.23 -10.17
CA ARG A 81 12.08 8.22 -10.21
C ARG A 81 11.47 7.04 -9.45
N ARG A 82 11.99 5.82 -9.66
CA ARG A 82 11.49 4.61 -8.98
C ARG A 82 11.83 4.64 -7.49
N TRP A 83 13.05 5.04 -7.14
CA TRP A 83 13.50 5.15 -5.76
C TRP A 83 12.67 6.16 -4.97
N MET A 84 12.36 7.31 -5.57
CA MET A 84 11.56 8.34 -4.93
C MET A 84 10.12 7.88 -4.69
N ALA A 85 9.53 7.13 -5.63
CA ALA A 85 8.21 6.52 -5.43
C ALA A 85 8.17 5.59 -4.22
N TRP A 86 9.20 4.74 -4.08
CA TRP A 86 9.29 3.81 -2.96
C TRP A 86 9.47 4.52 -1.61
N ARG A 87 10.33 5.54 -1.56
CA ARG A 87 10.60 6.32 -0.34
C ARG A 87 9.38 7.14 0.08
N LEU A 88 8.67 7.74 -0.88
CA LEU A 88 7.43 8.48 -0.61
C LEU A 88 6.33 7.55 -0.09
N HIS A 89 6.18 6.37 -0.67
CA HIS A 89 5.22 5.37 -0.21
C HIS A 89 5.53 4.91 1.23
N GLY A 90 6.80 4.65 1.56
CA GLY A 90 7.18 4.31 2.94
C GLY A 90 6.83 5.41 3.96
N ARG A 91 6.99 6.69 3.60
CA ARG A 91 6.57 7.80 4.48
C ARG A 91 5.07 7.97 4.55
N LEU A 92 4.37 7.78 3.43
CA LEU A 92 2.91 7.80 3.38
C LEU A 92 2.38 6.78 4.38
N ILE A 93 2.83 5.53 4.29
CA ILE A 93 2.45 4.45 5.21
C ILE A 93 2.82 4.79 6.66
N GLY A 94 4.05 5.26 6.89
CA GLY A 94 4.51 5.62 8.23
C GLY A 94 3.66 6.71 8.89
N LEU A 95 3.13 7.67 8.12
CA LEU A 95 2.20 8.69 8.62
C LEU A 95 0.78 8.15 8.76
N LEU A 96 0.34 7.31 7.82
CA LEU A 96 -0.99 6.72 7.78
C LEU A 96 -1.24 5.81 8.98
N LEU A 97 -0.24 5.05 9.42
CA LEU A 97 -0.34 4.11 10.54
C LEU A 97 0.05 4.72 11.90
N ARG A 98 0.47 5.99 11.95
CA ARG A 98 1.00 6.61 13.17
C ARG A 98 -0.07 6.86 14.21
N ASP A 99 -1.13 7.55 13.80
CA ASP A 99 -2.20 8.03 14.67
C ASP A 99 -3.41 8.45 13.83
N LEU A 100 -4.62 8.36 14.39
CA LEU A 100 -5.88 8.73 13.75
C LEU A 100 -5.88 10.21 13.34
N HIS A 101 -5.29 11.10 14.14
CA HIS A 101 -5.21 12.52 13.79
C HIS A 101 -4.33 12.74 12.55
N ALA A 102 -3.17 12.07 12.48
CA ALA A 102 -2.26 12.14 11.34
C ALA A 102 -2.92 11.55 10.09
N PHE A 103 -3.60 10.41 10.23
CA PHE A 103 -4.40 9.79 9.19
C PHE A 103 -5.47 10.74 8.64
N LYS A 104 -6.28 11.38 9.50
CA LYS A 104 -7.32 12.33 9.08
C LYS A 104 -6.75 13.54 8.34
N THR A 105 -5.66 14.09 8.86
CA THR A 105 -4.97 15.23 8.23
C THR A 105 -4.50 14.86 6.82
N LEU A 106 -3.91 13.66 6.69
CA LEU A 106 -3.46 13.12 5.42
C LEU A 106 -4.65 12.85 4.49
N TRP A 107 -5.74 12.27 5.01
CA TRP A 107 -6.97 11.98 4.26
C TRP A 107 -7.57 13.25 3.64
N GLN A 108 -7.62 14.35 4.40
CA GLN A 108 -8.13 15.64 3.92
C GLN A 108 -7.25 16.26 2.85
N LEU A 109 -5.93 16.14 2.96
CA LEU A 109 -5.00 16.55 1.92
C LEU A 109 -5.22 15.75 0.63
N GLY A 110 -5.47 14.44 0.77
CA GLY A 110 -5.75 13.53 -0.32
C GLY A 110 -4.50 13.10 -1.09
N GLY A 111 -4.73 12.59 -2.31
CA GLY A 111 -3.65 12.15 -3.18
C GLY A 111 -3.19 10.71 -2.95
N PHE A 112 -3.85 9.95 -2.09
CA PHE A 112 -3.67 8.51 -1.96
C PHE A 112 -5.02 7.77 -1.96
N SER A 113 -4.97 6.47 -2.21
CA SER A 113 -6.13 5.59 -2.17
C SER A 113 -5.81 4.36 -1.33
N LEU A 114 -6.79 3.95 -0.52
CA LEU A 114 -6.80 2.65 0.12
C LEU A 114 -7.28 1.62 -0.90
N VAL A 115 -6.60 0.49 -0.99
CA VAL A 115 -6.90 -0.60 -1.91
C VAL A 115 -7.04 -1.86 -1.09
N TRP A 116 -8.19 -2.51 -1.19
CA TRP A 116 -8.43 -3.82 -0.61
C TRP A 116 -7.89 -4.91 -1.53
N ALA A 117 -7.11 -5.83 -0.97
CA ALA A 117 -6.51 -6.94 -1.71
C ALA A 117 -7.44 -8.16 -1.87
N GLY A 118 -8.54 -8.22 -1.12
CA GLY A 118 -9.52 -9.31 -1.21
C GLY A 118 -10.47 -9.18 -2.41
N TYR A 119 -11.27 -10.22 -2.62
CA TYR A 119 -12.23 -10.29 -3.73
C TYR A 119 -13.66 -9.97 -3.26
N PRO A 120 -14.42 -9.09 -3.94
CA PRO A 120 -14.00 -8.27 -5.08
C PRO A 120 -13.05 -7.13 -4.66
N PRO A 121 -12.09 -6.74 -5.52
CA PRO A 121 -11.18 -5.64 -5.23
C PRO A 121 -11.96 -4.33 -5.11
N ASP A 122 -11.74 -3.61 -4.02
CA ASP A 122 -12.40 -2.35 -3.72
C ASP A 122 -11.35 -1.28 -3.41
N PHE A 123 -11.66 -0.03 -3.69
CA PHE A 123 -10.75 1.08 -3.46
C PHE A 123 -11.48 2.32 -2.95
N CYS A 124 -10.85 3.02 -2.00
CA CYS A 124 -11.36 4.25 -1.44
C CYS A 124 -10.33 5.37 -1.62
N MET A 125 -10.69 6.40 -2.40
CA MET A 125 -9.79 7.49 -2.77
C MET A 125 -9.96 8.71 -1.85
N ALA A 126 -8.87 9.17 -1.25
CA ALA A 126 -8.84 10.40 -0.45
C ALA A 126 -8.77 11.65 -1.36
N PRO A 127 -9.44 12.77 -1.02
CA PRO A 127 -10.28 12.99 0.16
C PRO A 127 -11.76 12.64 -0.05
N LYS A 128 -12.16 12.29 -1.28
CA LYS A 128 -13.57 12.21 -1.70
C LYS A 128 -14.30 10.98 -1.15
N GLY A 129 -13.57 9.92 -0.82
CA GLY A 129 -14.12 8.66 -0.33
C GLY A 129 -14.38 8.66 1.17
N ASP A 130 -15.40 7.89 1.57
CA ASP A 130 -15.73 7.62 2.97
C ASP A 130 -14.86 6.46 3.50
N TRP A 131 -13.71 6.79 4.10
CA TRP A 131 -12.82 5.77 4.69
C TRP A 131 -13.48 4.97 5.82
N GLN A 132 -14.44 5.58 6.54
CA GLN A 132 -15.15 4.92 7.64
C GLN A 132 -16.02 3.77 7.13
N LYS A 133 -16.84 4.03 6.11
CA LYS A 133 -17.65 2.99 5.46
C LYS A 133 -16.80 1.90 4.83
N PHE A 134 -15.65 2.29 4.28
CA PHE A 134 -14.68 1.35 3.72
C PHE A 134 -14.07 0.44 4.82
N ALA A 135 -13.71 1.01 5.96
CA ALA A 135 -13.21 0.26 7.12
C ALA A 135 -14.28 -0.65 7.72
N GLU A 136 -15.53 -0.20 7.81
CA GLU A 136 -16.67 -1.03 8.26
C GLU A 136 -16.88 -2.25 7.36
N ARG A 137 -16.79 -2.05 6.05
CA ARG A 137 -17.05 -3.11 5.07
C ARG A 137 -15.95 -4.17 5.05
N HIS A 138 -14.69 -3.77 5.14
CA HIS A 138 -13.55 -4.65 4.82
C HIS A 138 -12.61 -4.89 6.00
N ALA A 139 -12.37 -3.89 6.85
CA ALA A 139 -11.34 -3.96 7.89
C ALA A 139 -11.87 -4.44 9.25
N GLN A 140 -13.09 -4.03 9.64
CA GLN A 140 -13.69 -4.43 10.92
C GLN A 140 -13.82 -5.95 11.11
N PRO A 141 -14.20 -6.76 10.10
CA PRO A 141 -14.28 -8.20 10.25
C PRO A 141 -12.95 -8.85 10.64
N LEU A 142 -11.81 -8.26 10.23
CA LEU A 142 -10.46 -8.76 10.52
C LEU A 142 -9.96 -8.39 11.93
N ALA A 143 -10.49 -7.33 12.53
CA ALA A 143 -10.07 -6.85 13.85
C ALA A 143 -10.63 -7.69 15.01
N LEU A 144 -11.52 -8.64 14.72
CA LEU A 144 -12.08 -9.57 15.68
C LEU A 144 -11.11 -10.74 15.90
N PRO A 145 -10.65 -11.01 17.13
CA PRO A 145 -9.88 -12.22 17.44
C PRO A 145 -10.75 -13.44 17.13
N GLY A 146 -10.51 -14.11 16.01
CA GLY A 146 -11.28 -15.28 15.58
C GLY A 146 -11.69 -15.32 14.10
N ALA A 147 -11.45 -14.25 13.32
CA ALA A 147 -11.82 -14.23 11.89
C ALA A 147 -11.06 -15.27 11.03
N GLU A 148 -9.90 -15.76 11.49
CA GLU A 148 -9.16 -16.86 10.83
C GLU A 148 -9.92 -18.20 10.86
N GLN A 149 -10.95 -18.37 11.72
CA GLN A 149 -11.70 -19.63 11.81
C GLN A 149 -12.93 -19.68 10.88
N ALA A 150 -13.36 -18.56 10.29
CA ALA A 150 -14.56 -18.52 9.45
C ALA A 150 -14.31 -18.90 7.98
N GLU A 151 -13.10 -18.69 7.45
CA GLU A 151 -12.75 -19.10 6.07
C GLU A 151 -12.29 -20.57 5.95
N GLY A 152 -12.14 -21.29 7.06
CA GLY A 152 -11.84 -22.73 7.09
C GLY A 152 -13.02 -23.66 7.35
N ALA A 153 -14.23 -23.13 7.58
CA ALA A 153 -15.41 -23.91 7.99
C ALA A 153 -16.50 -23.97 6.90
N GLY A 154 -16.08 -24.00 5.63
CA GLY A 154 -16.97 -24.02 4.47
C GLY A 154 -16.50 -24.95 3.37
N ASP A 155 -15.95 -26.12 3.70
CA ASP A 155 -15.79 -27.25 2.76
C ASP A 155 -15.71 -28.60 3.48
N GLU A 156 -16.58 -28.84 4.47
CA GLU A 156 -16.83 -30.20 4.97
C GLU A 156 -18.33 -30.36 5.25
N GLY A 157 -19.04 -30.99 4.31
CA GLY A 157 -20.39 -31.47 4.55
C GLY A 157 -21.30 -31.43 3.34
N ASP A 158 -21.07 -32.31 2.37
CA ASP A 158 -22.16 -32.90 1.56
C ASP A 158 -21.62 -34.13 0.82
N GLU A 159 -21.45 -35.25 1.54
CA GLU A 159 -21.67 -36.60 1.01
C GLU A 159 -21.58 -37.61 2.16
N GLU A 160 -22.71 -37.84 2.84
CA GLU A 160 -23.16 -39.19 3.22
C GLU A 160 -24.50 -39.14 3.94
N GLY A 161 -25.53 -39.76 3.34
CA GLY A 161 -26.70 -40.18 4.11
C GLY A 161 -28.00 -40.38 3.35
N GLY A 162 -28.15 -41.54 2.70
CA GLY A 162 -29.41 -42.28 2.83
C GLY A 162 -30.20 -42.57 1.55
N LEU A 163 -29.94 -43.74 0.95
CA LEU A 163 -30.97 -44.47 0.21
C LEU A 163 -31.01 -45.94 0.66
N GLY A 164 -31.81 -46.15 1.71
CA GLY A 164 -32.80 -47.21 1.83
C GLY A 164 -32.45 -48.61 1.29
N LYS A 165 -31.98 -49.46 2.20
CA LYS A 165 -32.64 -50.74 2.57
C LYS A 165 -33.55 -51.34 1.48
N ARG A 166 -33.01 -52.22 0.63
CA ARG A 166 -33.80 -53.18 -0.16
C ARG A 166 -33.59 -54.56 0.44
N GLU A 167 -34.60 -55.00 1.18
CA GLU A 167 -34.71 -56.30 1.83
C GLU A 167 -34.53 -57.48 0.87
N GLU A 168 -33.88 -58.51 1.38
CA GLU A 168 -34.05 -59.91 0.98
C GLU A 168 -35.54 -60.29 0.92
N ARG A 169 -35.99 -60.84 -0.22
CA ARG A 169 -36.94 -61.97 -0.30
C ARG A 169 -37.23 -62.29 -1.77
N ARG A 170 -36.62 -63.37 -2.26
CA ARG A 170 -37.32 -64.55 -2.82
C ARG A 170 -36.32 -65.46 -3.52
N SER A 171 -35.97 -66.54 -2.83
CA SER A 171 -35.81 -67.85 -3.45
C SER A 171 -37.18 -68.34 -3.92
N ALA A 172 -37.26 -68.75 -5.18
CA ALA A 172 -38.10 -69.82 -5.70
C ALA A 172 -37.49 -70.27 -7.04
#